data_AF-A0AAD4LXZ4-F1
#
_entry.id   AF-A0AAD4LXZ4-F1
#
_cell.length_a   1.000
_cell.length_b   1.000
_cell.length_c   1.000
_cell.angle_alpha   90.00
_cell.angle_beta   90.00
_cell.angle_gamma   90.00
#
_symmetry.space_group_name_H-M   'P 1'
#
loop_
_entity.id
_entity.type
_entity.pdbx_description
1 polymer ?
#
loop_
_entity_poly.entity_id
_entity_poly.type
_entity_poly.pdbx_seq_one_letter_code
_entity_poly.pdbx_strand_id
1 'polypeptide(L)'
;NYAVATGLLLYAGITDWLDGFLAHKYQMTSILGTILDPAADKALVGTLVITLTIQRLLPFLLAIVIVGCDLLLSLSAFYIRHTSLPLPVSTPHHPHVSSTQLDGHRKTFQRYWDFLIPSAEVRPTTISKVNTALQLVLMGSTTISPLLPGMAVGFGLYLEYLQWTVAMTTIWSGLSYIFLKDAIHILSNAHQLRGPLSSL
;
A
#
# COMPACT_ATOMS: atom_id res chain seq x y z
N ASN A 1 23.24 -17.00 7.03
CA ASN A 1 23.13 -18.20 6.18
C ASN A 1 22.16 -17.89 5.05
N TYR A 2 22.66 -17.70 3.83
CA TYR A 2 21.83 -17.25 2.69
C TYR A 2 20.83 -18.31 2.23
N ALA A 3 21.11 -19.60 2.43
CA ALA A 3 20.20 -20.68 2.10
C ALA A 3 18.94 -20.64 2.96
N VAL A 4 19.10 -20.43 4.26
CA VAL A 4 17.97 -20.30 5.20
C VAL A 4 17.16 -19.04 4.90
N ALA A 5 17.83 -17.91 4.62
CA ALA A 5 17.15 -16.66 4.27
C ALA A 5 16.32 -16.79 2.99
N THR A 6 16.88 -17.43 1.95
CA THR A 6 16.17 -17.72 0.70
C THR A 6 14.99 -18.65 0.95
N GLY A 7 15.19 -19.72 1.73
CA GLY A 7 14.12 -20.66 2.08
C GLY A 7 12.97 -19.99 2.83
N LEU A 8 13.29 -19.11 3.78
CA LEU A 8 12.28 -18.37 4.55
C LEU A 8 11.53 -17.36 3.68
N LEU A 9 12.24 -16.67 2.77
CA LEU A 9 11.64 -15.74 1.82
C LEU A 9 10.67 -16.45 0.87
N LEU A 10 11.07 -17.60 0.32
CA LEU A 10 10.20 -18.42 -0.53
C LEU A 10 9.00 -18.95 0.25
N TYR A 11 9.22 -19.41 1.49
CA TYR A 11 8.14 -19.89 2.36
C TYR A 11 7.12 -18.79 2.67
N ALA A 12 7.58 -17.58 3.02
CA ALA A 12 6.72 -16.43 3.27
C ALA A 12 5.93 -16.06 2.00
N GLY A 13 6.60 -15.90 0.86
CA GLY A 13 5.94 -15.54 -0.39
C GLY A 13 4.93 -16.58 -0.90
N ILE A 14 5.18 -17.87 -0.68
CA ILE A 14 4.20 -18.93 -1.00
C ILE A 14 3.00 -18.85 -0.06
N THR A 15 3.24 -18.58 1.23
CA THR A 15 2.16 -18.46 2.24
C THR A 15 1.27 -17.26 1.92
N ASP A 16 1.85 -16.09 1.66
CA ASP A 16 1.10 -14.88 1.31
C ASP A 16 0.30 -15.07 0.00
N TRP A 17 0.89 -15.72 -1.00
CA TRP A 17 0.19 -16.06 -2.24
C TRP A 17 -0.96 -17.04 -2.02
N LEU A 18 -0.76 -18.04 -1.16
CA LEU A 18 -1.78 -19.03 -0.84
C LEU A 18 -2.95 -18.41 -0.06
N ASP A 19 -2.66 -17.54 0.92
CA ASP A 19 -3.68 -16.83 1.70
C ASP A 19 -4.49 -15.88 0.80
N GLY A 20 -3.84 -15.18 -0.13
CA GLY A 20 -4.51 -14.35 -1.14
C GLY A 20 -5.37 -15.16 -2.12
N PHE A 21 -4.92 -16.35 -2.52
CA PHE A 21 -5.67 -17.27 -3.38
C PHE A 21 -6.90 -17.84 -2.67
N LEU A 22 -6.75 -18.25 -1.41
CA LEU A 22 -7.86 -18.71 -0.57
C LEU A 22 -8.88 -17.59 -0.35
N ALA A 23 -8.43 -16.36 -0.07
CA ALA A 23 -9.32 -15.21 0.12
C ALA A 23 -10.19 -14.94 -1.12
N HIS A 24 -9.63 -15.02 -2.33
CA HIS A 24 -10.38 -14.87 -3.57
C HIS A 24 -11.37 -16.01 -3.82
N LYS A 25 -10.96 -17.25 -3.51
CA LYS A 25 -11.79 -18.44 -3.74
C LYS A 25 -12.98 -18.51 -2.77
N TYR A 26 -12.81 -18.05 -1.54
CA TYR A 26 -13.84 -18.15 -0.49
C TYR A 26 -14.66 -16.87 -0.28
N GLN A 27 -14.38 -15.76 -0.98
CA GLN A 27 -15.09 -14.47 -0.84
C GLN A 27 -15.13 -13.94 0.61
N MET A 28 -14.25 -14.45 1.48
CA MET A 28 -14.15 -14.09 2.89
C MET A 28 -13.04 -13.06 3.06
N THR A 29 -13.24 -11.85 2.52
CA THR A 29 -12.32 -10.73 2.74
C THR A 29 -12.64 -10.08 4.09
N SER A 30 -11.82 -10.35 5.10
CA SER A 30 -11.85 -9.63 6.37
C SER A 30 -11.33 -8.20 6.16
N ILE A 31 -12.00 -7.20 6.74
CA ILE A 31 -11.59 -5.78 6.64
C ILE A 31 -10.19 -5.57 7.25
N LEU A 32 -9.85 -6.36 8.28
CA LEU A 32 -8.51 -6.37 8.86
C LEU A 32 -7.49 -6.97 7.88
N GLY A 33 -7.82 -8.10 7.23
CA GLY A 33 -6.95 -8.76 6.25
C GLY A 33 -6.60 -7.84 5.07
N THR A 34 -7.58 -7.12 4.53
CA THR A 34 -7.35 -6.19 3.40
C THR A 34 -6.36 -5.06 3.72
N ILE A 35 -6.17 -4.73 4.99
CA ILE A 35 -5.21 -3.71 5.44
C ILE A 35 -3.89 -4.35 5.87
N LEU A 36 -3.96 -5.51 6.53
CA LEU A 36 -2.80 -6.20 7.07
C LEU A 36 -1.96 -6.83 5.97
N ASP A 37 -2.57 -7.37 4.91
CA ASP A 37 -1.88 -7.98 3.76
C ASP A 37 -0.88 -6.99 3.10
N PRO A 38 -1.31 -5.81 2.60
CA PRO A 38 -0.38 -4.86 1.99
C PRO A 38 0.65 -4.29 2.98
N ALA A 39 0.34 -4.27 4.28
CA ALA A 39 1.26 -3.81 5.31
C ALA A 39 2.37 -4.83 5.58
N ALA A 40 2.02 -6.12 5.63
CA ALA A 40 2.96 -7.23 5.77
C ALA A 40 3.89 -7.30 4.56
N ASP A 41 3.36 -7.20 3.35
CA ASP A 41 4.16 -7.17 2.11
C ASP A 41 5.21 -6.06 2.12
N LYS A 42 4.81 -4.85 2.51
CA LYS A 42 5.74 -3.71 2.60
C LYS A 42 6.77 -3.88 3.71
N ALA A 43 6.39 -4.44 4.85
CA ALA A 43 7.31 -4.73 5.93
C ALA A 43 8.35 -5.79 5.53
N LEU A 44 7.93 -6.82 4.79
CA LEU A 44 8.79 -7.87 4.27
C LEU A 44 9.81 -7.29 3.29
N VAL A 45 9.36 -6.54 2.26
CA VAL A 45 10.26 -5.91 1.28
C VAL A 45 11.20 -4.91 1.95
N GLY A 46 10.70 -4.06 2.84
CA GLY A 46 11.52 -3.10 3.59
C GLY A 46 12.62 -3.76 4.42
N THR A 47 12.30 -4.85 5.12
CA THR A 47 13.28 -5.60 5.92
C THR A 47 14.34 -6.26 5.04
N LEU A 48 13.95 -6.80 3.89
CA LEU A 48 14.89 -7.39 2.92
C LEU A 48 15.85 -6.35 2.36
N VAL A 49 15.33 -5.18 1.94
CA VAL A 49 16.15 -4.08 1.41
C VAL A 49 17.20 -3.67 2.45
N ILE A 50 16.80 -3.43 3.70
CA ILE A 50 17.71 -3.03 4.78
C ILE A 50 18.78 -4.10 4.99
N THR A 51 18.37 -5.37 5.13
CA THR A 51 19.28 -6.48 5.41
C THR A 51 20.29 -6.70 4.27
N LEU A 52 19.83 -6.71 3.02
CA LEU A 52 20.69 -6.89 1.84
C LEU A 52 21.63 -5.70 1.59
N THR A 53 21.21 -4.49 1.96
CA THR A 53 22.06 -3.30 1.91
C THR A 53 23.21 -3.38 2.93
N ILE A 54 22.91 -3.84 4.15
CA ILE A 54 23.94 -4.08 5.18
C ILE A 54 24.96 -5.12 4.70
N GLN A 55 24.49 -6.16 3.99
CA GLN A 55 25.35 -7.19 3.39
C GLN A 55 26.11 -6.72 2.13
N ARG A 56 25.99 -5.44 1.73
CA ARG A 56 26.63 -4.85 0.54
C ARG A 56 26.25 -5.53 -0.79
N LEU A 57 25.14 -6.27 -0.82
CA LEU A 57 24.61 -6.90 -2.03
C LEU A 57 23.75 -5.93 -2.86
N LEU A 58 23.14 -4.94 -2.21
CA LEU A 58 22.40 -3.85 -2.84
C LEU A 58 23.15 -2.51 -2.67
N PRO A 59 23.20 -1.67 -3.72
CA PRO A 59 23.77 -0.33 -3.60
C PRO A 59 22.90 0.54 -2.69
N PHE A 60 23.55 1.29 -1.80
CA PHE A 60 22.87 2.12 -0.79
C PHE A 60 21.91 3.15 -1.40
N LEU A 61 22.25 3.72 -2.55
CA LEU A 61 21.38 4.67 -3.26
C LEU A 61 20.06 4.02 -3.70
N LEU A 62 20.10 2.78 -4.18
CA LEU A 62 18.90 2.05 -4.59
C LEU A 62 18.00 1.75 -3.39
N ALA A 63 18.61 1.39 -2.25
CA ALA A 63 17.89 1.16 -1.01
C ALA A 63 17.13 2.42 -0.54
N ILE A 64 17.78 3.59 -0.59
CA ILE A 64 17.14 4.87 -0.27
C ILE A 64 15.97 5.14 -1.21
N VAL A 65 16.14 4.94 -2.52
CA VAL A 65 15.09 5.18 -3.51
C VAL A 65 13.88 4.27 -3.27
N ILE A 66 14.10 2.98 -3.03
CA ILE A 66 13.03 2.00 -2.75
C ILE A 66 12.30 2.36 -1.46
N VAL A 67 13.02 2.48 -0.33
CA VAL A 67 12.40 2.75 0.98
C VAL A 67 11.70 4.10 0.98
N GLY A 68 12.33 5.14 0.42
CA GLY A 68 11.74 6.47 0.35
C GLY A 68 10.45 6.50 -0.46
N CYS A 69 10.42 5.82 -1.60
CA CYS A 69 9.22 5.73 -2.44
C CYS A 69 8.12 4.91 -1.77
N ASP A 70 8.45 3.76 -1.18
CA ASP A 70 7.47 2.90 -0.52
C ASP A 70 6.83 3.59 0.69
N LEU A 71 7.61 4.36 1.45
CA LEU A 71 7.12 5.23 2.52
C LEU A 71 6.22 6.34 1.96
N LEU A 72 6.62 7.02 0.89
CA LEU A 72 5.81 8.05 0.24
C LEU A 72 4.45 7.49 -0.22
N LEU A 73 4.45 6.33 -0.88
CA LEU A 73 3.24 5.65 -1.34
C LEU A 73 2.39 5.16 -0.15
N SER A 74 3.03 4.63 0.90
CA SER A 74 2.35 4.19 2.13
C SER A 74 1.67 5.35 2.85
N LEU A 75 2.40 6.44 3.10
CA LEU A 75 1.88 7.65 3.73
C LEU A 75 0.78 8.29 2.89
N SER A 76 0.91 8.30 1.57
CA SER A 76 -0.09 8.93 0.71
C SER A 76 -1.38 8.11 0.66
N ALA A 77 -1.29 6.78 0.58
CA ALA A 77 -2.46 5.91 0.70
C ALA A 77 -3.14 6.07 2.06
N PHE A 78 -2.35 6.14 3.14
CA PHE A 78 -2.84 6.38 4.48
C PHE A 78 -3.51 7.76 4.61
N TYR A 79 -2.89 8.81 4.09
CA TYR A 79 -3.41 10.19 4.11
C TYR A 79 -4.74 10.31 3.36
N ILE A 80 -4.85 9.71 2.16
CA ILE A 80 -6.10 9.67 1.40
C ILE A 80 -7.18 8.94 2.19
N ARG A 81 -6.87 7.76 2.74
CA ARG A 81 -7.80 7.00 3.57
C ARG A 81 -8.27 7.81 4.78
N HIS A 82 -7.36 8.48 5.48
CA HIS A 82 -7.67 9.32 6.62
C HIS A 82 -8.58 10.51 6.30
N THR A 83 -8.46 11.06 5.10
CA THR A 83 -9.23 12.23 4.66
C THR A 83 -10.58 11.83 4.06
N SER A 84 -10.70 10.60 3.57
CA SER A 84 -11.89 10.09 2.85
C SER A 84 -12.93 9.43 3.74
N LEU A 85 -12.82 9.51 5.08
CA LEU A 85 -13.90 9.06 5.96
C LEU A 85 -15.11 9.99 5.74
N PRO A 86 -16.24 9.48 5.20
CA PRO A 86 -17.44 10.29 5.11
C PRO A 86 -17.91 10.66 6.52
N LEU A 87 -18.27 11.93 6.71
CA LEU A 87 -18.98 12.38 7.90
C LEU A 87 -20.27 11.57 8.05
N PRO A 88 -20.68 11.23 9.28
CA PRO A 88 -21.86 10.43 9.54
C PRO A 88 -23.07 11.04 8.82
N VAL A 89 -23.67 10.31 7.90
CA VAL A 89 -25.00 10.65 7.40
C VAL A 89 -25.94 10.44 8.58
N SER A 90 -26.38 11.53 9.20
CA SER A 90 -27.62 11.52 9.96
C SER A 90 -28.71 11.16 8.97
N THR A 91 -29.14 9.90 8.98
CA THR A 91 -30.34 9.44 8.28
C THR A 91 -31.49 10.42 8.58
N PRO A 92 -32.03 11.13 7.58
CA PRO A 92 -33.29 11.82 7.78
C PRO A 92 -34.38 10.77 7.61
N HIS A 93 -34.97 10.33 8.73
CA HIS A 93 -36.41 10.07 8.91
C HIS A 93 -36.67 9.03 10.02
N HIS A 94 -36.76 9.52 11.26
CA HIS A 94 -37.71 8.98 12.23
C HIS A 94 -38.35 10.18 12.93
N PRO A 95 -39.62 10.52 12.64
CA PRO A 95 -40.34 11.46 13.48
C PRO A 95 -40.64 10.74 14.81
N HIS A 96 -40.40 11.44 15.92
CA HIS A 96 -40.55 11.00 17.32
C HIS A 96 -39.37 10.25 17.94
N VAL A 97 -38.24 10.94 18.14
CA VAL A 97 -37.42 10.69 19.33
C VAL A 97 -37.16 12.03 20.01
N SER A 98 -37.70 12.15 21.22
CA SER A 98 -37.62 13.32 22.08
C SER A 98 -36.17 13.68 22.37
N SER A 99 -35.86 14.96 22.19
CA SER A 99 -34.61 15.60 22.56
C SER A 99 -34.38 15.52 24.07
N THR A 100 -33.78 14.43 24.53
CA THR A 100 -33.21 14.31 25.86
C THR A 100 -31.92 13.53 25.75
N GLN A 101 -30.87 14.06 26.39
CA GLN A 101 -29.54 13.48 26.55
C GLN A 101 -28.52 13.90 25.48
N LEU A 102 -28.17 15.18 25.52
CA LEU A 102 -26.88 15.69 25.02
C LEU A 102 -25.78 15.31 26.03
N ASP A 103 -25.47 14.01 26.12
CA ASP A 103 -24.33 13.57 26.91
C ASP A 103 -23.04 13.80 26.14
N GLY A 104 -22.15 14.58 26.77
CA GLY A 104 -20.81 14.88 26.31
C GLY A 104 -19.92 13.64 26.25
N HIS A 105 -20.16 12.77 25.27
CA HIS A 105 -19.22 11.71 24.92
C HIS A 105 -18.04 12.34 24.17
N ARG A 106 -16.98 12.57 24.94
CA ARG A 106 -15.62 12.84 24.47
C ARG A 106 -15.31 11.98 23.24
N LYS A 107 -14.54 12.55 22.33
CA LYS A 107 -13.94 11.87 21.16
C LYS A 107 -13.18 10.63 21.63
N THR A 108 -13.85 9.50 21.65
CA THR A 108 -13.29 8.25 22.14
C THR A 108 -12.42 7.64 21.04
N PHE A 109 -11.12 7.54 21.32
CA PHE A 109 -10.06 6.92 20.51
C PHE A 109 -10.41 5.49 20.05
N GLN A 110 -11.33 4.84 20.76
CA GLN A 110 -11.85 3.49 20.49
C GLN A 110 -12.60 3.40 19.15
N ARG A 111 -13.17 4.51 18.64
CA ARG A 111 -13.89 4.54 17.35
C ARG A 111 -12.98 4.51 16.13
N TYR A 112 -11.67 4.72 16.32
CA TYR A 112 -10.65 4.53 15.28
C TYR A 112 -10.37 3.03 15.02
N TRP A 113 -10.74 2.18 15.98
CA TRP A 113 -10.70 0.72 15.88
C TRP A 113 -12.04 0.10 15.40
N ASP A 114 -13.05 0.92 15.10
CA ASP A 114 -14.31 0.45 14.55
C ASP A 114 -14.18 0.30 13.02
N PHE A 115 -13.71 -0.86 12.58
CA PHE A 115 -13.52 -1.25 11.16
C PHE A 115 -14.83 -1.41 10.35
N LEU A 116 -15.96 -0.86 10.79
CA LEU A 116 -17.30 -1.17 10.28
C LEU A 116 -17.82 -0.27 9.14
N ILE A 117 -17.00 0.63 8.57
CA ILE A 117 -17.43 1.49 7.45
C ILE A 117 -16.52 1.25 6.23
N PRO A 118 -16.91 0.34 5.31
CA PRO A 118 -16.18 0.10 4.08
C PRO A 118 -16.52 1.21 3.09
N SER A 119 -15.66 2.20 2.91
CA SER A 119 -15.77 3.10 1.75
C SER A 119 -14.45 3.82 1.48
N ALA A 120 -13.56 3.09 0.82
CA ALA A 120 -12.66 3.66 -0.18
C ALA A 120 -12.07 2.49 -0.97
N GLU A 121 -12.74 2.09 -2.06
CA GLU A 121 -12.11 1.25 -3.08
C GLU A 121 -11.16 2.16 -3.87
N VAL A 122 -9.97 2.40 -3.32
CA VAL A 122 -8.90 3.07 -4.05
C VAL A 122 -8.46 2.08 -5.11
N ARG A 123 -8.96 2.20 -6.34
CA ARG A 123 -8.53 1.32 -7.44
C ARG A 123 -7.02 1.43 -7.56
N PRO A 124 -6.27 0.37 -7.22
CA PRO A 124 -4.83 0.45 -7.21
C PRO A 124 -4.37 0.68 -8.64
N THR A 125 -3.54 1.69 -8.86
CA THR A 125 -2.92 1.92 -10.16
C THR A 125 -2.02 0.73 -10.48
N THR A 126 -2.15 0.17 -11.68
CA THR A 126 -1.38 -1.00 -12.14
C THR A 126 0.14 -0.76 -12.09
N ILE A 127 0.56 0.50 -12.16
CA ILE A 127 1.96 0.94 -12.11
C ILE A 127 2.63 0.57 -10.78
N SER A 128 1.95 0.72 -9.64
CA SER A 128 2.55 0.39 -8.34
C SER A 128 2.73 -1.12 -8.16
N LYS A 129 1.82 -1.94 -8.72
CA LYS A 129 1.90 -3.41 -8.61
C LYS A 129 3.11 -3.97 -9.34
N VAL A 130 3.39 -3.45 -10.54
CA VAL A 130 4.55 -3.87 -11.34
C VAL A 130 5.85 -3.52 -10.60
N ASN A 131 5.93 -2.33 -10.01
CA ASN A 131 7.11 -1.91 -9.27
C ASN A 131 7.40 -2.84 -8.07
N THR A 132 6.39 -3.15 -7.26
CA THR A 132 6.53 -4.06 -6.11
C THR A 132 6.89 -5.48 -6.55
N ALA A 133 6.32 -5.97 -7.66
CA ALA A 133 6.70 -7.28 -8.21
C ALA A 133 8.17 -7.31 -8.64
N LEU A 134 8.66 -6.28 -9.33
CA LEU A 134 10.07 -6.17 -9.71
C LEU A 134 11.00 -6.10 -8.50
N GLN A 135 10.59 -5.40 -7.44
CA GLN A 135 11.34 -5.36 -6.18
C GLN A 135 11.42 -6.74 -5.52
N LEU A 136 10.32 -7.51 -5.47
CA LEU A 136 10.34 -8.88 -4.94
C LEU A 136 11.27 -9.80 -5.76
N VAL A 137 11.23 -9.70 -7.09
CA VAL A 137 12.16 -10.45 -7.97
C VAL A 137 13.59 -10.04 -7.70
N LEU A 138 13.87 -8.75 -7.50
CA LEU A 138 15.20 -8.26 -7.15
C LEU A 138 15.66 -8.80 -5.80
N MET A 139 14.83 -8.76 -4.74
CA MET A 139 15.19 -9.29 -3.42
C MET A 139 15.46 -10.80 -3.48
N GLY A 140 14.59 -11.56 -4.16
CA GLY A 140 14.76 -13.00 -4.33
C GLY A 140 16.04 -13.34 -5.08
N SER A 141 16.26 -12.68 -6.22
CA SER A 141 17.47 -12.89 -7.03
C SER A 141 18.74 -12.51 -6.27
N THR A 142 18.73 -11.38 -5.56
CA THR A 142 19.89 -10.91 -4.78
C THR A 142 20.22 -11.85 -3.63
N THR A 143 19.22 -12.45 -3.00
CA THR A 143 19.43 -13.43 -1.91
C THR A 143 19.98 -14.76 -2.43
N ILE A 144 19.63 -15.13 -3.67
CA ILE A 144 20.11 -16.34 -4.36
C ILE A 144 21.54 -16.19 -4.92
N SER A 145 21.96 -14.98 -5.30
CA SER A 145 23.31 -14.68 -5.84
C SER A 145 24.45 -15.42 -5.11
N PRO A 146 24.60 -15.28 -3.78
CA PRO A 146 25.70 -15.91 -3.06
C PRO A 146 25.63 -17.45 -2.99
N LEU A 147 24.50 -18.08 -3.36
CA LEU A 147 24.35 -19.54 -3.41
C LEU A 147 24.89 -20.14 -4.72
N LEU A 148 25.06 -19.34 -5.78
CA LEU A 148 25.44 -19.82 -7.11
C LEU A 148 26.79 -19.22 -7.57
N PRO A 149 27.90 -19.48 -6.85
CA PRO A 149 29.20 -18.89 -7.17
C PRO A 149 29.71 -19.25 -8.58
N GLY A 150 29.30 -20.41 -9.12
CA GLY A 150 29.68 -20.85 -10.47
C GLY A 150 29.05 -20.05 -11.62
N MET A 151 28.01 -19.25 -11.37
CA MET A 151 27.33 -18.42 -12.38
C MET A 151 27.45 -16.91 -12.09
N ALA A 152 28.40 -16.51 -11.23
CA ALA A 152 28.47 -15.17 -10.67
C ALA A 152 28.55 -14.04 -11.71
N VAL A 153 29.24 -14.23 -12.84
CA VAL A 153 29.41 -13.18 -13.86
C VAL A 153 28.08 -12.89 -14.59
N GLY A 154 27.42 -13.92 -15.12
CA GLY A 154 26.14 -13.75 -15.82
C GLY A 154 25.02 -13.31 -14.87
N PHE A 155 25.01 -13.85 -13.65
CA PHE A 155 24.04 -13.49 -12.63
C PHE A 155 24.25 -12.06 -12.10
N GLY A 156 25.50 -11.60 -12.00
CA GLY A 156 25.85 -10.22 -11.64
C GLY A 156 25.29 -9.21 -12.64
N LEU A 157 25.48 -9.46 -13.94
CA LEU A 157 24.92 -8.60 -15.00
C LEU A 157 23.38 -8.57 -14.95
N TYR A 158 22.76 -9.73 -14.79
CA TYR A 158 21.30 -9.82 -14.61
C TYR A 158 20.82 -8.98 -13.43
N LEU A 159 21.49 -9.08 -12.27
CA LEU A 159 21.15 -8.28 -11.09
C LEU A 159 21.34 -6.79 -11.33
N GLU A 160 22.41 -6.39 -12.01
CA GLU A 160 22.65 -4.98 -12.33
C GLU A 160 21.55 -4.41 -13.23
N TYR A 161 21.17 -5.12 -14.30
CA TYR A 161 20.04 -4.72 -15.15
C TYR A 161 18.72 -4.64 -14.37
N LEU A 162 18.49 -5.61 -13.48
CA LEU A 162 17.29 -5.65 -12.66
C LEU A 162 17.25 -4.49 -11.65
N GLN A 163 18.39 -4.16 -11.04
CA GLN A 163 18.55 -3.01 -10.14
C GLN A 163 18.25 -1.70 -10.86
N TRP A 164 18.79 -1.48 -12.05
CA TRP A 164 18.50 -0.30 -12.85
C TRP A 164 17.03 -0.23 -13.26
N THR A 165 16.45 -1.37 -13.65
CA THR A 165 15.02 -1.44 -14.00
C THR A 165 14.15 -1.08 -12.80
N VAL A 166 14.40 -1.66 -11.64
CA VAL A 166 13.68 -1.36 -10.39
C VAL A 166 13.86 0.10 -9.98
N ALA A 167 15.07 0.66 -10.11
CA ALA A 167 15.32 2.07 -9.82
C ALA A 167 14.44 2.97 -10.70
N MET A 168 14.44 2.72 -12.01
CA MET A 168 13.66 3.48 -12.98
C MET A 168 12.17 3.35 -12.73
N THR A 169 11.65 2.14 -12.51
CA THR A 169 10.22 1.93 -12.24
C THR A 169 9.79 2.49 -10.89
N THR A 170 10.67 2.51 -9.90
CA THR A 170 10.39 3.10 -8.58
C THR A 170 10.29 4.62 -8.68
N ILE A 171 11.24 5.26 -9.36
CA ILE A 171 11.21 6.71 -9.61
C ILE A 171 9.96 7.05 -10.44
N TRP A 172 9.69 6.29 -11.51
CA TRP A 172 8.51 6.50 -12.35
C TRP A 172 7.20 6.36 -11.58
N SER A 173 7.08 5.35 -10.72
CA SER A 173 5.91 5.13 -9.86
C SER A 173 5.72 6.28 -8.86
N GLY A 174 6.82 6.71 -8.21
CA GLY A 174 6.80 7.85 -7.28
C GLY A 174 6.39 9.15 -7.96
N LEU A 175 6.96 9.44 -9.15
CA LEU A 175 6.59 10.61 -9.95
C LEU A 175 5.14 10.54 -10.40
N SER A 176 4.69 9.41 -10.93
CA SER A 176 3.30 9.20 -11.37
C SER A 176 2.34 9.54 -10.24
N TYR A 177 2.65 9.16 -9.01
CA TYR A 177 1.80 9.49 -7.87
C TYR A 177 1.73 11.00 -7.56
N ILE A 178 2.86 11.70 -7.65
CA ILE A 178 2.91 13.16 -7.44
C ILE A 178 2.11 13.88 -8.54
N PHE A 179 2.31 13.49 -9.81
CA PHE A 179 1.58 14.05 -10.95
C PHE A 179 0.08 13.72 -10.92
N LEU A 180 -0.34 12.59 -10.36
CA LEU A 180 -1.76 12.28 -10.15
C LEU A 180 -2.38 13.12 -9.02
N LYS A 181 -1.59 13.61 -8.06
CA LYS A 181 -2.09 14.47 -6.98
C LYS A 181 -2.56 15.83 -7.50
N ASP A 182 -1.95 16.33 -8.58
CA ASP A 182 -2.40 17.55 -9.28
C ASP A 182 -3.72 17.36 -10.04
N ALA A 183 -4.16 16.12 -10.29
CA ALA A 183 -5.47 15.83 -10.86
C ALA A 183 -6.60 15.75 -9.82
N ILE A 184 -6.28 15.71 -8.51
CA ILE A 184 -7.26 15.74 -7.41
C ILE A 184 -7.42 17.19 -6.93
N HIS A 185 -7.65 18.10 -7.87
CA HIS A 185 -8.13 19.44 -7.58
C HIS A 185 -9.66 19.43 -7.69
N ILE A 186 -10.32 19.13 -6.57
CA ILE A 186 -11.60 19.71 -6.15
C ILE A 186 -12.66 19.83 -7.27
N LEU A 187 -13.46 18.77 -7.47
CA LEU A 187 -14.86 18.94 -7.90
C LEU A 187 -15.77 19.05 -6.67
N SER A 188 -15.38 19.85 -5.67
CA SER A 188 -16.34 20.42 -4.70
C SER A 188 -16.96 21.67 -5.32
N ASN A 189 -17.67 21.49 -6.43
CA ASN A 189 -18.70 22.43 -6.87
C ASN A 189 -20.08 21.78 -6.64
N ALA A 190 -20.30 21.31 -5.41
CA ALA A 190 -21.65 21.07 -4.88
C ALA A 190 -22.34 22.41 -4.50
N HIS A 191 -22.07 23.48 -5.23
CA HIS A 191 -22.73 24.78 -5.09
C HIS A 191 -23.68 25.08 -6.26
N GLN A 192 -24.14 24.03 -6.96
CA GLN A 192 -25.07 24.15 -8.10
C GLN A 192 -26.48 23.64 -7.81
N LEU A 193 -26.81 23.27 -6.56
CA LEU A 193 -28.16 22.85 -6.13
C LEU A 193 -28.91 23.89 -5.26
N ARG A 194 -28.44 25.14 -5.19
CA ARG A 194 -29.23 26.27 -4.67
C ARG A 194 -29.45 27.31 -5.76
N GLY A 195 -30.24 26.94 -6.77
CA GLY A 195 -30.98 27.90 -7.58
C GLY A 195 -32.24 28.35 -6.83
N PRO A 196 -32.64 29.64 -6.91
CA PRO A 196 -33.71 30.19 -6.10
C PRO A 196 -35.07 29.78 -6.67
N LEU A 197 -35.70 28.75 -6.11
CA LEU A 197 -37.14 28.55 -6.25
C LEU A 197 -37.89 29.47 -5.28
N SER A 198 -37.67 30.77 -5.46
CA SER A 198 -38.42 31.86 -4.85
C SER A 198 -38.82 32.85 -5.94
N SER A 199 -39.60 32.38 -6.91
CA SER A 199 -40.53 33.16 -7.75
C SER A 199 -41.05 32.23 -8.85
N LEU A 200 -42.21 31.64 -8.60
CA LEU A 200 -43.34 31.40 -9.52
C LEU A 200 -44.43 30.66 -8.76
#